data_AF-A0A3R9FE61-F1
#
_entry.id   AF-A0A3R9FE61-F1
#
_cell.length_a   1.000
_cell.length_b   1.000
_cell.length_c   1.000
_cell.angle_alpha   90.00
_cell.angle_beta   90.00
_cell.angle_gamma   90.00
#
_symmetry.space_group_name_H-M   'P 1'
#
loop_
_entity.id
_entity.type
_entity.pdbx_description
1 polymer ?
#
loop_
_entity_poly.entity_id
_entity_poly.type
_entity_poly.pdbx_seq_one_letter_code
_entity_poly.pdbx_strand_id
1 'polypeptide(L)'
;SEESQIGNSTTTVASVIDGDTFVTDSGEKVRLIGIDTPEVDEPYYTKAKDYLSNRIEGKQVLLEGDSSNRDTYGRLLRYVWLDGELVNRELVEEGLALARAYEPDTKYQHIFAEAQQHARTEKLGIWSYSKNNNTAVISYLEAGSHVGEVNTVEGRVVSTAKNEEDGIIYLNFHDPYKGYFTVIIWQDSWSNFPQSPDTYYEGKDVLVTGKIKDYKGTPEIEISGVSQIEIVG
;
A
#
# COMPACT_ATOMS: atom_id res chain seq x y z
N SER A 1 7.35 -37.05 -18.22
CA SER A 1 6.39 -36.06 -17.70
C SER A 1 7.20 -34.82 -17.39
N GLU A 2 7.08 -33.80 -18.23
CA GLU A 2 7.81 -32.55 -18.06
C GLU A 2 7.17 -31.77 -16.92
N GLU A 3 7.68 -31.97 -15.70
CA GLU A 3 7.60 -30.94 -14.68
C GLU A 3 8.38 -29.75 -15.23
N SER A 4 7.67 -28.78 -15.81
CA SER A 4 8.28 -27.53 -16.25
C SER A 4 8.83 -26.85 -15.00
N GLN A 5 10.15 -26.89 -14.81
CA GLN A 5 10.81 -26.00 -13.86
C GLN A 5 10.28 -24.59 -14.10
N ILE A 6 9.83 -23.91 -13.06
CA ILE A 6 9.54 -22.47 -13.10
C ILE A 6 10.89 -21.78 -13.30
N GLY A 7 11.36 -21.81 -14.54
CA GLY A 7 12.70 -21.43 -14.92
C GLY A 7 12.77 -19.95 -15.26
N ASN A 8 13.95 -19.39 -15.05
CA ASN A 8 14.22 -18.03 -15.46
C ASN A 8 14.17 -17.93 -16.99
N SER A 9 13.58 -16.87 -17.52
CA SER A 9 13.47 -16.63 -18.96
C SER A 9 13.67 -15.16 -19.28
N THR A 10 14.09 -14.85 -20.50
CA THR A 10 14.21 -13.48 -20.99
C THR A 10 13.10 -13.15 -21.97
N THR A 11 12.57 -11.93 -21.92
CA THR A 11 11.53 -11.46 -22.85
C THR A 11 11.63 -9.96 -23.09
N THR A 12 11.11 -9.48 -24.21
CA THR A 12 10.92 -8.04 -24.43
C THR A 12 9.59 -7.60 -23.85
N VAL A 13 9.57 -6.47 -23.15
CA VAL A 13 8.32 -5.88 -22.65
C VAL A 13 7.63 -5.13 -23.77
N ALA A 14 6.41 -5.51 -24.09
CA ALA A 14 5.60 -4.88 -25.13
C ALA A 14 4.86 -3.64 -24.62
N SER A 15 4.26 -3.72 -23.43
CA SER A 15 3.54 -2.61 -22.81
C SER A 15 3.34 -2.81 -21.32
N VAL A 16 3.22 -1.71 -20.57
CA VAL A 16 2.87 -1.72 -19.13
C VAL A 16 1.39 -1.41 -18.93
N ILE A 17 0.71 -2.22 -18.11
CA ILE A 17 -0.72 -2.09 -17.81
C ILE A 17 -0.93 -1.10 -16.66
N ASP A 18 -0.26 -1.34 -15.53
CA ASP A 18 -0.30 -0.58 -14.28
C ASP A 18 1.06 -0.67 -13.56
N GLY A 19 1.15 -0.28 -12.28
CA GLY A 19 2.41 -0.21 -11.54
C GLY A 19 3.06 -1.56 -11.24
N ASP A 20 2.36 -2.68 -11.42
CA ASP A 20 2.89 -4.02 -11.11
C ASP A 20 2.51 -5.10 -12.13
N THR A 21 1.90 -4.73 -13.25
CA THR A 21 1.51 -5.64 -14.32
C THR A 21 1.95 -5.13 -15.70
N PHE A 22 2.56 -6.00 -16.49
CA PHE A 22 2.94 -5.71 -17.89
C PHE A 22 2.67 -6.87 -18.84
N VAL A 23 2.82 -6.62 -20.14
CA VAL A 23 2.65 -7.61 -21.22
C VAL A 23 3.96 -7.82 -21.95
N THR A 24 4.32 -9.07 -22.21
CA THR A 24 5.48 -9.45 -23.02
C THR A 24 5.23 -9.31 -24.52
N ASP A 25 6.28 -9.34 -25.33
CA ASP A 25 6.20 -9.43 -26.79
C ASP A 25 5.43 -10.66 -27.31
N SER A 26 5.41 -11.74 -26.53
CA SER A 26 4.60 -12.94 -26.79
C SER A 26 3.13 -12.82 -26.36
N GLY A 27 2.73 -11.69 -25.76
CA GLY A 27 1.37 -11.45 -25.26
C GLY A 27 1.07 -12.02 -23.87
N GLU A 28 2.08 -12.50 -23.13
CA GLU A 28 1.90 -13.00 -21.76
C GLU A 28 1.76 -11.82 -20.80
N LYS A 29 0.78 -11.90 -19.89
CA LYS A 29 0.68 -10.95 -18.77
C LYS A 29 1.55 -11.40 -17.63
N VAL A 30 2.31 -10.49 -17.04
CA VAL A 30 3.20 -10.74 -15.91
C VAL A 30 2.80 -9.82 -14.76
N ARG A 31 2.61 -10.38 -13.55
CA ARG A 31 2.39 -9.66 -12.28
C ARG A 31 3.66 -9.76 -11.45
N LEU A 32 4.13 -8.61 -10.96
CA LEU A 32 5.31 -8.51 -10.11
C LEU A 32 5.03 -9.16 -8.75
N ILE A 33 5.86 -10.13 -8.34
CA ILE A 33 5.75 -10.82 -7.04
C ILE A 33 6.18 -9.89 -5.90
N GLY A 34 5.52 -10.04 -4.74
CA GLY A 34 5.97 -9.52 -3.45
C GLY A 34 5.75 -8.01 -3.24
N ILE A 35 5.09 -7.35 -4.20
CA ILE A 35 4.80 -5.93 -4.16
C ILE A 35 3.36 -5.65 -4.58
N ASP A 36 2.84 -4.52 -4.17
CA ASP A 36 1.50 -4.06 -4.51
C ASP A 36 1.52 -2.56 -4.81
N THR A 37 1.10 -2.16 -6.01
CA THR A 37 1.04 -0.74 -6.36
C THR A 37 -0.33 -0.14 -6.05
N PRO A 38 -0.42 1.19 -5.87
CA PRO A 38 -1.71 1.84 -5.68
C PRO A 38 -2.68 1.50 -6.80
N GLU A 39 -3.97 1.42 -6.50
CA GLU A 39 -5.05 1.18 -7.47
C GLU A 39 -5.40 2.44 -8.27
N VAL A 40 -6.17 2.33 -9.37
CA VAL A 40 -6.39 3.41 -10.35
C VAL A 40 -6.92 4.73 -9.76
N ASP A 41 -7.68 4.66 -8.67
CA ASP A 41 -8.27 5.79 -7.94
C ASP A 41 -7.45 6.24 -6.73
N GLU A 42 -6.32 5.58 -6.47
CA GLU A 42 -5.43 5.88 -5.36
C GLU A 42 -4.30 6.85 -5.76
N PRO A 43 -3.83 7.69 -4.81
CA PRO A 43 -2.63 8.50 -5.02
C PRO A 43 -1.44 7.65 -5.44
N TYR A 44 -0.58 8.21 -6.30
CA TYR A 44 0.63 7.57 -6.85
C TYR A 44 0.42 6.47 -7.89
N TYR A 45 -0.81 6.08 -8.24
CA TYR A 45 -1.09 5.12 -9.33
C TYR A 45 -0.34 5.45 -10.64
N THR A 46 -0.57 6.65 -11.17
CA THR A 46 0.05 7.07 -12.45
C THR A 46 1.57 7.12 -12.34
N LYS A 47 2.11 7.53 -11.18
CA LYS A 47 3.56 7.59 -10.96
C LYS A 47 4.18 6.19 -10.94
N ALA A 48 3.53 5.22 -10.29
CA ALA A 48 3.99 3.83 -10.26
C ALA A 48 4.00 3.21 -11.67
N LYS A 49 2.90 3.40 -12.42
CA LYS A 49 2.79 2.97 -13.82
C LYS A 49 3.86 3.61 -14.72
N ASP A 50 4.01 4.93 -14.65
CA ASP A 50 4.98 5.66 -15.47
C ASP A 50 6.41 5.25 -15.13
N TYR A 51 6.71 5.02 -13.85
CA TYR A 51 8.02 4.52 -13.43
C TYR A 51 8.31 3.16 -14.06
N LEU A 52 7.38 2.20 -13.93
CA LEU A 52 7.56 0.87 -14.50
C LEU A 52 7.70 0.94 -16.03
N SER A 53 6.82 1.68 -16.72
CA SER A 53 6.89 1.86 -18.19
C SER A 53 8.24 2.43 -18.64
N ASN A 54 8.70 3.52 -18.03
CA ASN A 54 10.01 4.10 -18.35
C ASN A 54 11.18 3.14 -18.03
N ARG A 55 11.03 2.33 -16.98
CA ARG A 55 12.06 1.39 -16.58
C ARG A 55 12.17 0.21 -17.54
N ILE A 56 11.06 -0.41 -17.96
CA ILE A 56 11.10 -1.71 -18.65
C ILE A 56 10.52 -1.74 -20.07
N GLU A 57 9.66 -0.81 -20.47
CA GLU A 57 8.93 -0.90 -21.74
C GLU A 57 9.88 -0.82 -22.95
N GLY A 58 9.69 -1.73 -23.93
CA GLY A 58 10.55 -1.89 -25.10
C GLY A 58 11.93 -2.49 -24.81
N LYS A 59 12.24 -2.86 -23.56
CA LYS A 59 13.52 -3.45 -23.15
C LYS A 59 13.40 -4.95 -22.93
N GLN A 60 14.52 -5.65 -23.03
CA GLN A 60 14.62 -7.06 -22.69
C GLN A 60 14.88 -7.20 -21.18
N VAL A 61 14.01 -7.92 -20.49
CA VAL A 61 14.10 -8.19 -19.04
C VAL A 61 14.31 -9.67 -18.78
N LEU A 62 14.91 -10.00 -17.63
CA LEU A 62 14.94 -11.35 -17.09
C LEU A 62 13.78 -11.54 -16.13
N LEU A 63 12.96 -12.55 -16.41
CA LEU A 63 11.87 -13.01 -15.56
C LEU A 63 12.37 -14.17 -14.71
N GLU A 64 12.35 -14.00 -13.40
CA GLU A 64 12.64 -15.06 -12.43
C GLU A 64 11.34 -15.49 -11.75
N GLY A 65 11.08 -16.80 -11.75
CA GLY A 65 9.94 -17.34 -11.02
C GLY A 65 10.30 -17.72 -9.58
N ASP A 66 9.26 -18.01 -8.81
CA ASP A 66 9.36 -18.56 -7.46
C ASP A 66 8.61 -19.90 -7.41
N SER A 67 7.93 -20.18 -6.30
CA SER A 67 7.18 -21.41 -6.06
C SER A 67 5.92 -21.53 -6.93
N SER A 68 5.24 -20.42 -7.20
CA SER A 68 4.04 -20.35 -8.04
C SER A 68 4.38 -19.82 -9.44
N ASN A 69 3.78 -20.42 -10.47
CA ASN A 69 4.02 -19.98 -11.84
C ASN A 69 3.03 -18.90 -12.30
N ARG A 70 1.75 -19.07 -11.96
CA ARG A 70 0.64 -18.18 -12.35
C ARG A 70 -0.32 -17.96 -11.21
N ASP A 71 -0.99 -16.82 -11.21
CA ASP A 71 -2.14 -16.57 -10.35
C ASP A 71 -3.45 -17.12 -10.92
N THR A 72 -4.55 -16.93 -10.19
CA THR A 72 -5.90 -17.38 -10.57
C THR A 72 -6.44 -16.66 -11.81
N TYR A 73 -5.88 -15.51 -12.18
CA TYR A 73 -6.23 -14.75 -13.39
C TYR A 73 -5.38 -15.17 -14.60
N GLY A 74 -4.47 -16.14 -14.42
CA GLY A 74 -3.60 -16.65 -15.46
C GLY A 74 -2.41 -15.75 -15.78
N ARG A 75 -2.10 -14.74 -14.96
CA ARG A 75 -0.88 -13.92 -15.12
C ARG A 75 0.33 -14.73 -14.64
N LEU A 76 1.46 -14.62 -15.33
CA LEU A 76 2.74 -15.14 -14.82
C LEU A 76 3.15 -14.36 -13.58
N LEU A 77 3.56 -15.06 -12.52
CA LEU A 77 4.11 -14.47 -11.31
C LEU A 77 5.63 -14.42 -11.43
N ARG A 78 6.24 -13.23 -11.49
CA ARG A 78 7.69 -13.09 -11.67
C ARG A 78 8.31 -11.98 -10.82
N TYR A 79 9.56 -12.20 -10.42
CA TYR A 79 10.52 -11.15 -10.13
C TYR A 79 11.15 -10.69 -11.44
N VAL A 80 11.29 -9.39 -11.62
CA VAL A 80 11.78 -8.79 -12.87
C VAL A 80 13.14 -8.16 -12.66
N TRP A 81 14.11 -8.58 -13.46
CA TRP A 81 15.47 -8.07 -13.42
C TRP A 81 15.82 -7.34 -14.70
N LEU A 82 16.46 -6.18 -14.57
CA LEU A 82 16.98 -5.39 -15.69
C LEU A 82 18.29 -4.73 -15.28
N ASP A 83 19.33 -4.87 -16.10
CA ASP A 83 20.68 -4.35 -15.84
C ASP A 83 21.30 -4.80 -14.50
N GLY A 84 20.90 -5.98 -14.01
CA GLY A 84 21.36 -6.53 -12.73
C GLY A 84 20.58 -6.06 -11.50
N GLU A 85 19.62 -5.15 -11.68
CA GLU A 85 18.77 -4.64 -10.60
C GLU A 85 17.39 -5.32 -10.60
N LEU A 86 16.84 -5.50 -9.39
CA LEU A 86 15.51 -6.07 -9.18
C LEU A 86 14.45 -4.96 -9.24
N VAL A 87 13.74 -4.87 -10.35
CA VAL A 87 12.74 -3.82 -10.62
C VAL A 87 11.63 -3.79 -9.55
N ASN A 88 11.26 -4.96 -9.00
CA ASN A 88 10.32 -5.05 -7.89
C ASN A 88 10.81 -4.25 -6.66
N ARG A 89 12.11 -4.32 -6.34
CA ARG A 89 12.71 -3.56 -5.23
C ARG A 89 12.70 -2.07 -5.53
N GLU A 90 13.10 -1.68 -6.75
CA GLU A 90 13.16 -0.28 -7.17
C GLU A 90 11.81 0.43 -6.95
N LEU A 91 10.70 -0.19 -7.34
CA LEU A 91 9.34 0.34 -7.10
C LEU A 91 9.04 0.58 -5.61
N VAL A 92 9.44 -0.36 -4.74
CA VAL A 92 9.23 -0.24 -3.30
C VAL A 92 10.13 0.83 -2.69
N GLU A 93 11.39 0.89 -3.12
CA GLU A 93 12.43 1.82 -2.66
C GLU A 93 12.07 3.28 -2.98
N GLU A 94 11.45 3.52 -4.14
CA GLU A 94 10.92 4.83 -4.56
C GLU A 94 9.57 5.17 -3.90
N GLY A 95 9.04 4.28 -3.04
CA GLY A 95 7.73 4.44 -2.41
C GLY A 95 6.56 4.36 -3.39
N LEU A 96 6.72 3.69 -4.52
CA LEU A 96 5.67 3.51 -5.54
C LEU A 96 4.90 2.19 -5.39
N ALA A 97 5.38 1.29 -4.51
CA ALA A 97 4.71 0.05 -4.16
C ALA A 97 4.85 -0.26 -2.65
N LEU A 98 3.86 -0.97 -2.10
CA LEU A 98 3.95 -1.63 -0.80
C LEU A 98 4.69 -2.97 -0.95
N ALA A 99 5.54 -3.30 0.01
CA ALA A 99 6.08 -4.65 0.13
C ALA A 99 5.03 -5.57 0.75
N ARG A 100 4.59 -6.59 0.00
CA ARG A 100 3.49 -7.47 0.40
C ARG A 100 3.79 -8.94 0.13
N ALA A 101 3.88 -9.71 1.21
CA ALA A 101 4.20 -11.13 1.16
C ALA A 101 2.96 -11.96 0.83
N TYR A 102 3.08 -12.86 -0.15
CA TYR A 102 2.08 -13.88 -0.44
C TYR A 102 2.76 -15.25 -0.45
N GLU A 103 2.47 -16.10 0.53
CA GLU A 103 3.00 -17.46 0.55
C GLU A 103 2.47 -18.28 -0.65
N PRO A 104 3.31 -19.12 -1.29
CA PRO A 104 4.71 -19.46 -0.96
C PRO A 104 5.78 -18.53 -1.59
N ASP A 105 5.40 -17.46 -2.27
CA ASP A 105 6.28 -16.64 -3.12
C ASP A 105 6.94 -15.49 -2.34
N THR A 106 7.88 -15.83 -1.45
CA THR A 106 8.47 -14.88 -0.48
C THR A 106 9.99 -14.71 -0.60
N LYS A 107 10.63 -15.25 -1.64
CA LYS A 107 12.10 -15.28 -1.82
C LYS A 107 12.82 -13.96 -1.52
N TYR A 108 12.29 -12.82 -1.99
CA TYR A 108 12.92 -11.50 -1.81
C TYR A 108 12.19 -10.59 -0.82
N GLN A 109 11.25 -11.11 -0.04
CA GLN A 109 10.41 -10.28 0.82
C GLN A 109 11.21 -9.48 1.86
N HIS A 110 12.32 -10.03 2.36
CA HIS A 110 13.22 -9.31 3.26
C HIS A 110 13.84 -8.06 2.60
N ILE A 111 14.24 -8.16 1.33
CA ILE A 111 14.80 -7.04 0.55
C ILE A 111 13.72 -5.97 0.33
N PHE A 112 12.48 -6.37 0.02
CA PHE A 112 11.37 -5.43 -0.13
C PHE A 112 11.03 -4.76 1.19
N ALA A 113 11.10 -5.46 2.32
CA ALA A 113 10.89 -4.86 3.64
C ALA A 113 11.95 -3.78 3.96
N GLU A 114 13.22 -4.01 3.62
CA GLU A 114 14.29 -3.03 3.78
C GLU A 114 14.10 -1.81 2.86
N ALA A 115 13.82 -2.02 1.58
CA ALA A 115 13.52 -0.96 0.62
C ALA A 115 12.32 -0.12 1.07
N GLN A 116 11.28 -0.75 1.61
CA GLN A 116 10.11 -0.06 2.12
C GLN A 116 10.45 0.77 3.36
N GLN A 117 11.32 0.28 4.23
CA GLN A 117 11.77 1.04 5.40
C GLN A 117 12.57 2.28 4.98
N HIS A 118 13.38 2.18 3.92
CA HIS A 118 14.04 3.33 3.31
C HIS A 118 13.00 4.35 2.79
N ALA A 119 12.06 3.91 1.94
CA ALA A 119 11.02 4.77 1.38
C ALA A 119 10.18 5.48 2.45
N ARG A 120 9.90 4.80 3.58
CA ARG A 120 9.25 5.40 4.76
C ARG A 120 10.09 6.47 5.42
N THR A 121 11.36 6.16 5.68
CA THR A 121 12.27 7.06 6.41
C THR A 121 12.50 8.34 5.61
N GLU A 122 12.64 8.21 4.30
CA GLU A 122 12.81 9.32 3.36
C GLU A 122 11.48 9.97 2.94
N LYS A 123 10.34 9.45 3.42
CA LYS A 123 8.98 9.90 3.08
C LYS A 123 8.77 10.03 1.58
N LEU A 124 9.04 8.96 0.83
CA LEU A 124 8.93 8.89 -0.63
C LEU A 124 7.56 8.34 -1.08
N GLY A 125 7.10 8.78 -2.26
CA GLY A 125 5.90 8.21 -2.90
C GLY A 125 4.68 8.13 -1.98
N ILE A 126 4.10 6.95 -1.82
CA ILE A 126 2.96 6.67 -0.93
C ILE A 126 3.22 6.99 0.55
N TRP A 127 4.49 7.06 0.95
CA TRP A 127 4.95 7.46 2.28
C TRP A 127 5.18 8.97 2.39
N SER A 128 5.22 9.68 1.26
CA SER A 128 5.18 11.13 1.27
C SER A 128 3.76 11.55 1.62
N TYR A 129 3.57 11.78 2.92
CA TYR A 129 2.33 12.35 3.41
C TYR A 129 2.07 13.64 2.63
N SER A 130 0.97 13.66 1.87
CA SER A 130 0.48 14.93 1.38
C SER A 130 -0.01 15.68 2.62
N LYS A 131 0.84 16.56 3.16
CA LYS A 131 0.31 17.87 3.50
C LYS A 131 -0.26 18.40 2.20
N ASN A 132 -1.50 18.00 1.89
CA ASN A 132 -2.29 18.75 0.94
C ASN A 132 -2.28 20.14 1.54
N ASN A 133 -1.55 21.07 0.92
CA ASN A 133 -1.32 22.41 1.44
C ASN A 133 -2.61 23.26 1.53
N ASN A 134 -3.78 22.60 1.49
CA ASN A 134 -5.12 23.14 1.56
C ASN A 134 -6.05 22.42 2.57
N THR A 135 -5.66 21.31 3.21
CA THR A 135 -6.48 20.68 4.26
C THR A 135 -6.05 21.17 5.63
N ALA A 136 -6.99 21.71 6.41
CA ALA A 136 -6.70 22.17 7.75
C ALA A 136 -6.27 20.99 8.63
N VAL A 137 -5.24 21.20 9.44
CA VAL A 137 -4.91 20.30 10.56
C VAL A 137 -5.73 20.77 11.75
N ILE A 138 -6.62 19.91 12.24
CA ILE A 138 -7.53 20.18 13.36
C ILE A 138 -7.31 19.15 14.46
N SER A 139 -7.61 19.51 15.71
CA SER A 139 -7.58 18.54 16.81
C SER A 139 -8.70 17.50 16.63
N TYR A 140 -8.47 16.26 17.09
CA TYR A 140 -9.53 15.24 17.17
C TYR A 140 -10.76 15.71 17.97
N LEU A 141 -10.60 16.67 18.89
CA LEU A 141 -11.69 17.29 19.64
C LEU A 141 -12.59 18.17 18.76
N GLU A 142 -12.06 18.71 17.66
CA GLU A 142 -12.76 19.61 16.76
C GLU A 142 -13.47 18.87 15.62
N ALA A 143 -13.11 17.60 15.35
CA ALA A 143 -13.57 16.83 14.20
C ALA A 143 -15.11 16.84 14.02
N GLY A 144 -15.88 16.78 15.12
CA GLY A 144 -17.35 16.85 15.06
C GLY A 144 -17.91 18.13 14.43
N SER A 145 -17.19 19.25 14.51
CA SER A 145 -17.60 20.53 13.89
C SER A 145 -17.31 20.58 12.39
N HIS A 146 -16.53 19.63 11.88
CA HIS A 146 -16.06 19.57 10.50
C HIS A 146 -16.66 18.38 9.72
N VAL A 147 -17.77 17.82 10.19
CA VAL A 147 -18.47 16.73 9.49
C VAL A 147 -18.84 17.16 8.06
N GLY A 148 -18.48 16.33 7.08
CA GLY A 148 -18.67 16.57 5.66
C GLY A 148 -17.44 17.13 4.96
N GLU A 149 -16.48 17.69 5.70
CA GLU A 149 -15.23 18.23 5.17
C GLU A 149 -14.14 17.16 5.05
N VAL A 150 -13.16 17.41 4.20
CA VAL A 150 -11.90 16.65 4.16
C VAL A 150 -10.87 17.47 4.93
N ASN A 151 -10.43 16.97 6.09
CA ASN A 151 -9.43 17.61 6.93
C ASN A 151 -8.38 16.59 7.38
N THR A 152 -7.27 17.09 7.92
CA THR A 152 -6.31 16.30 8.66
C THR A 152 -6.66 16.41 10.15
N VAL A 153 -6.94 15.28 10.79
CA VAL A 153 -7.21 15.21 12.22
C VAL A 153 -5.96 14.74 12.96
N GLU A 154 -5.51 15.55 13.92
CA GLU A 154 -4.36 15.26 14.77
C GLU A 154 -4.81 14.74 16.14
N GLY A 155 -4.12 13.70 16.64
CA GLY A 155 -4.22 13.29 18.03
C GLY A 155 -3.52 11.97 18.32
N ARG A 156 -3.59 11.55 19.59
CA ARG A 156 -3.03 10.27 20.05
C ARG A 156 -4.05 9.15 19.91
N VAL A 157 -3.65 8.03 19.32
CA VAL A 157 -4.42 6.78 19.41
C VAL A 157 -4.24 6.21 20.81
N VAL A 158 -5.27 6.30 21.65
CA VAL A 158 -5.21 5.86 23.06
C VAL A 158 -5.61 4.40 23.25
N SER A 159 -6.38 3.83 22.32
CA SER A 159 -6.70 2.41 22.28
C SER A 159 -7.07 1.98 20.87
N THR A 160 -6.89 0.70 20.58
CA THR A 160 -7.33 0.06 19.35
C THR A 160 -8.31 -1.07 19.67
N ALA A 161 -9.18 -1.40 18.71
CA ALA A 161 -10.05 -2.56 18.83
C ALA A 161 -10.24 -3.21 17.45
N LYS A 162 -9.94 -4.50 17.34
CA LYS A 162 -10.23 -5.31 16.15
C LYS A 162 -11.48 -6.15 16.40
N ASN A 163 -12.50 -5.94 15.58
CA ASN A 163 -13.71 -6.74 15.57
C ASN A 163 -13.71 -7.61 14.30
N GLU A 164 -13.47 -8.91 14.47
CA GLU A 164 -13.42 -9.86 13.35
C GLU A 164 -14.80 -10.26 12.82
N GLU A 165 -15.86 -10.10 13.62
CA GLU A 165 -17.24 -10.41 13.18
C GLU A 165 -17.76 -9.33 12.22
N ASP A 166 -17.52 -8.06 12.55
CA ASP A 166 -17.93 -6.92 11.72
C ASP A 166 -16.87 -6.51 10.67
N GLY A 167 -15.66 -7.08 10.75
CA GLY A 167 -14.56 -6.77 9.84
C GLY A 167 -14.04 -5.34 9.98
N ILE A 168 -13.92 -4.84 11.22
CA ILE A 168 -13.51 -3.45 11.50
C ILE A 168 -12.34 -3.41 12.48
N ILE A 169 -11.35 -2.57 12.18
CA ILE A 169 -10.40 -2.06 13.19
C ILE A 169 -10.77 -0.62 13.53
N TYR A 170 -10.83 -0.32 14.82
CA TYR A 170 -10.99 1.01 15.39
C TYR A 170 -9.66 1.53 15.93
N LEU A 171 -9.33 2.78 15.62
CA LEU A 171 -8.28 3.54 16.32
C LEU A 171 -8.97 4.68 17.09
N ASN A 172 -9.06 4.55 18.41
CA ASN A 172 -9.77 5.50 19.26
C ASN A 172 -8.83 6.58 19.79
N PHE A 173 -9.29 7.83 19.78
CA PHE A 173 -8.51 9.00 20.20
C PHE A 173 -8.88 9.49 21.62
N HIS A 174 -9.82 8.81 22.30
CA HIS A 174 -10.26 9.14 23.65
C HIS A 174 -10.72 7.88 24.41
N ASP A 175 -10.61 7.91 25.75
CA ASP A 175 -11.20 6.92 26.66
C ASP A 175 -12.06 7.64 27.72
N PRO A 176 -13.40 7.46 27.75
CA PRO A 176 -14.19 6.57 26.90
C PRO A 176 -14.29 7.05 25.45
N TYR A 177 -14.35 6.12 24.50
CA TYR A 177 -14.32 6.42 23.05
C TYR A 177 -15.65 6.96 22.47
N LYS A 178 -16.80 6.66 23.10
CA LYS A 178 -18.12 6.98 22.54
C LYS A 178 -18.32 8.49 22.40
N GLY A 179 -18.70 8.94 21.20
CA GLY A 179 -18.94 10.35 20.89
C GLY A 179 -17.68 11.17 20.62
N TYR A 180 -16.50 10.55 20.67
CA TYR A 180 -15.23 11.16 20.31
C TYR A 180 -14.74 10.62 18.98
N PHE A 181 -13.86 11.38 18.33
CA PHE A 181 -13.29 10.99 17.05
C PHE A 181 -12.68 9.58 17.06
N THR A 182 -13.01 8.80 16.04
CA THR A 182 -12.42 7.47 15.82
C THR A 182 -12.02 7.29 14.36
N VAL A 183 -11.04 6.42 14.12
CA VAL A 183 -10.69 6.00 12.77
C VAL A 183 -11.14 4.57 12.56
N ILE A 184 -11.71 4.31 11.39
CA ILE A 184 -12.24 2.99 11.00
C ILE A 184 -11.43 2.47 9.82
N ILE A 185 -11.07 1.19 9.89
CA ILE A 185 -10.37 0.46 8.83
C ILE A 185 -11.12 -0.85 8.57
N TRP A 186 -11.74 -0.95 7.40
CA TRP A 186 -12.48 -2.14 6.98
C TRP A 186 -11.54 -3.31 6.64
N GLN A 187 -12.04 -4.53 6.78
CA GLN A 187 -11.30 -5.77 6.59
C GLN A 187 -10.56 -5.85 5.24
N ASP A 188 -11.23 -5.42 4.17
CA ASP A 188 -10.66 -5.41 2.82
C ASP A 188 -9.42 -4.51 2.71
N SER A 189 -9.30 -3.50 3.58
CA SER A 189 -8.16 -2.58 3.63
C SER A 189 -7.05 -3.00 4.59
N TRP A 190 -7.26 -3.96 5.50
CA TRP A 190 -6.25 -4.34 6.50
C TRP A 190 -4.91 -4.71 5.88
N SER A 191 -4.98 -5.36 4.73
CA SER A 191 -3.84 -5.87 4.00
C SER A 191 -3.02 -4.76 3.31
N ASN A 192 -3.60 -3.56 3.15
CA ASN A 192 -2.90 -2.36 2.66
C ASN A 192 -2.04 -1.72 3.76
N PHE A 193 -2.12 -2.23 4.99
CA PHE A 193 -1.29 -1.80 6.09
C PHE A 193 -0.14 -2.79 6.30
N PRO A 194 1.11 -2.32 6.28
CA PRO A 194 2.31 -3.14 6.40
C PRO A 194 2.46 -3.84 7.76
N GLN A 195 1.93 -3.20 8.79
CA GLN A 195 1.81 -3.75 10.13
C GLN A 195 0.35 -3.66 10.53
N SER A 196 -0.11 -4.66 11.28
CA SER A 196 -1.51 -4.77 11.68
C SER A 196 -1.95 -3.49 12.42
N PRO A 197 -2.91 -2.70 11.88
CA PRO A 197 -3.23 -1.38 12.41
C PRO A 197 -3.70 -1.39 13.86
N ASP A 198 -4.36 -2.47 14.28
CA ASP A 198 -4.85 -2.73 15.63
C ASP A 198 -3.73 -2.87 16.68
N THR A 199 -2.48 -3.07 16.27
CA THR A 199 -1.34 -3.09 17.19
C THR A 199 -0.36 -1.98 16.89
N TYR A 200 -0.24 -1.58 15.62
CA TYR A 200 0.81 -0.68 15.19
C TYR A 200 0.59 0.76 15.64
N TYR A 201 -0.63 1.27 15.66
CA TYR A 201 -0.88 2.69 15.93
C TYR A 201 -1.16 3.00 17.41
N GLU A 202 -1.41 1.98 18.23
CA GLU A 202 -1.70 2.18 19.66
C GLU A 202 -0.57 2.94 20.37
N GLY A 203 -0.94 3.99 21.11
CA GLY A 203 -0.03 4.84 21.88
C GLY A 203 0.73 5.89 21.05
N LYS A 204 0.51 5.96 19.73
CA LYS A 204 1.20 6.90 18.84
C LYS A 204 0.40 8.16 18.60
N ASP A 205 1.10 9.28 18.49
CA ASP A 205 0.55 10.53 17.99
C ASP A 205 0.48 10.43 16.46
N VAL A 206 -0.66 10.76 15.85
CA VAL A 206 -0.91 10.56 14.42
C VAL A 206 -1.61 11.75 13.78
N LEU A 207 -1.39 11.92 12.47
CA LEU A 207 -2.18 12.76 11.56
C LEU A 207 -3.00 11.86 10.65
N VAL A 208 -4.31 12.05 10.61
CA VAL A 208 -5.23 11.23 9.81
C VAL A 208 -5.99 12.11 8.82
N THR A 209 -5.87 11.84 7.53
CA THR A 209 -6.52 12.63 6.49
C THR A 209 -7.63 11.85 5.82
N GLY A 210 -8.82 12.47 5.78
CA GLY A 210 -9.96 11.90 5.11
C GLY A 210 -11.19 12.75 5.27
N LYS A 211 -12.30 12.29 4.69
CA LYS A 211 -13.60 12.92 4.88
C LYS A 211 -14.14 12.57 6.26
N ILE A 212 -14.46 13.57 7.07
CA ILE A 212 -15.07 13.37 8.38
C ILE A 212 -16.55 13.06 8.18
N LYS A 213 -17.01 11.92 8.69
CA LYS A 213 -18.42 11.48 8.68
C LYS A 213 -18.96 11.52 10.11
N ASP A 214 -20.28 11.67 10.28
CA ASP A 214 -20.93 11.40 11.56
C ASP A 214 -21.56 10.01 11.52
N TYR A 215 -21.26 9.20 12.54
CA TYR A 215 -21.94 7.94 12.79
C TYR A 215 -22.54 7.95 14.20
N LYS A 216 -23.85 8.20 14.27
CA LYS A 216 -24.61 8.20 15.53
C LYS A 216 -24.01 9.14 16.59
N GLY A 217 -23.58 10.34 16.17
CA GLY A 217 -22.95 11.33 17.06
C GLY A 217 -21.47 11.10 17.35
N THR A 218 -20.83 10.19 16.62
CA THR A 218 -19.38 9.95 16.67
C THR A 218 -18.77 10.42 15.35
N PRO A 219 -17.88 11.44 15.36
CA PRO A 219 -17.16 11.81 14.15
C PRO A 219 -16.13 10.72 13.80
N GLU A 220 -16.04 10.35 12.52
CA GLU A 220 -15.14 9.29 12.08
C GLU A 220 -14.46 9.61 10.74
N ILE A 221 -13.25 9.09 10.56
CA ILE A 221 -12.60 8.97 9.26
C ILE A 221 -12.39 7.49 8.95
N GLU A 222 -12.78 7.11 7.74
CA GLU A 222 -12.46 5.81 7.16
C GLU A 222 -11.15 5.94 6.37
N ILE A 223 -10.18 5.07 6.67
CA ILE A 223 -8.92 4.99 5.93
C ILE A 223 -8.75 3.62 5.27
N SER A 224 -8.24 3.61 4.05
CA SER A 224 -8.00 2.40 3.26
C SER A 224 -6.51 2.08 3.08
N GLY A 225 -5.61 2.98 3.49
CA GLY A 225 -4.17 2.77 3.34
C GLY A 225 -3.29 3.77 4.09
N VAL A 226 -1.99 3.50 4.06
CA VAL A 226 -0.95 4.26 4.77
C VAL A 226 -0.79 5.71 4.30
N SER A 227 -1.25 6.04 3.09
CA SER A 227 -1.20 7.42 2.57
C SER A 227 -2.12 8.38 3.35
N GLN A 228 -3.08 7.85 4.13
CA GLN A 228 -4.04 8.62 4.91
C GLN A 228 -3.68 8.77 6.39
N ILE A 229 -2.62 8.12 6.87
CA ILE A 229 -2.23 8.17 8.29
C ILE A 229 -0.71 8.26 8.46
N GLU A 230 -0.24 9.29 9.16
CA GLU A 230 1.17 9.50 9.50
C GLU A 230 1.36 9.43 11.02
N ILE A 231 2.42 8.77 11.48
CA ILE A 231 2.86 8.86 12.89
C ILE A 231 3.68 10.14 13.05
N VAL A 232 3.25 10.97 13.99
CA VAL A 232 3.98 12.15 14.44
C VAL A 232 5.03 11.70 15.45
N GLY A 233 6.30 12.04 15.18
CA GLY A 233 7.43 11.80 16.07
C GLY A 233 7.64 12.95 17.05
#